data_AF-A0A935GXG6-F1
#
_entry.id   AF-A0A935GXG6-F1
#
_cell.length_a   1.000
_cell.length_b   1.000
_cell.length_c   1.000
_cell.angle_alpha   90.00
_cell.angle_beta   90.00
_cell.angle_gamma   90.00
#
_symmetry.space_group_name_H-M   'P 1'
#
loop_
_entity.id
_entity.type
_entity.pdbx_description
1 polymer ?
#
loop_
_entity_poly.entity_id
_entity_poly.type
_entity_poly.pdbx_seq_one_letter_code
_entity_poly.pdbx_strand_id
1 'polypeptide(L)'
;MNKFSLKEYLQEELGPFVSTFKATSYDDTNQEHLCNDEVTLEVYNFDAYVKARYPHPTPASPDAIHVGSKDFYFVEFKNQLPGAVDKVGIHSKFQAGTSILKNLLQEFSAKDCQYHFCVVFKNQPKPRYMDFRHIENNVVKFGLSELNRQLGGFYDHVVTESLDFYVKEFKALKCA
;
A
#
# COMPACT_ATOMS: atom_id res chain seq x y z
N MET A 1 13.55 -20.84 11.97
CA MET A 1 13.21 -19.71 12.86
C MET A 1 14.31 -18.69 12.69
N ASN A 2 13.99 -17.55 12.06
CA ASN A 2 14.96 -16.50 11.83
C ASN A 2 15.38 -15.86 13.17
N LYS A 3 16.63 -15.42 13.27
CA LYS A 3 17.23 -14.90 14.50
C LYS A 3 16.92 -13.43 14.74
N PHE A 4 16.43 -12.74 13.70
CA PHE A 4 16.15 -11.31 13.65
C PHE A 4 14.65 -11.02 13.72
N SER A 5 14.29 -9.85 14.25
CA SER A 5 12.93 -9.34 14.12
C SER A 5 12.62 -9.00 12.65
N LEU A 6 11.35 -9.09 12.25
CA LEU A 6 10.90 -8.72 10.89
C LEU A 6 11.40 -7.32 10.50
N LYS A 7 11.39 -6.40 11.45
CA LYS A 7 11.84 -5.02 11.28
C LYS A 7 13.33 -4.91 10.96
N GLU A 8 14.19 -5.61 11.71
CA GLU A 8 15.63 -5.62 11.45
C GLU A 8 15.94 -6.23 10.08
N TYR A 9 15.29 -7.34 9.74
CA TYR A 9 15.45 -7.98 8.43
C TYR A 9 15.07 -7.04 7.27
N LEU A 10 13.94 -6.33 7.40
CA LEU A 10 13.52 -5.38 6.39
C LEU A 10 14.44 -4.16 6.32
N GLN A 11 15.03 -3.73 7.44
CA GLN A 11 16.04 -2.68 7.43
C GLN A 11 17.31 -3.12 6.68
N GLU A 12 17.72 -4.39 6.81
CA GLU A 12 18.87 -4.93 6.07
C GLU A 12 18.58 -5.05 4.57
N GLU A 13 17.44 -5.63 4.18
CA GLU A 13 17.09 -5.87 2.77
C GLU A 13 16.62 -4.60 2.04
N LEU A 14 15.83 -3.76 2.72
CA LEU A 14 15.20 -2.58 2.13
C LEU A 14 15.91 -1.28 2.50
N GLY A 15 16.94 -1.31 3.34
CA GLY A 15 17.71 -0.14 3.79
C GLY A 15 18.17 0.80 2.66
N PRO A 16 18.68 0.29 1.52
CA PRO A 16 19.04 1.13 0.38
C PRO A 16 17.85 1.86 -0.28
N PHE A 17 16.63 1.46 0.03
CA PHE A 17 15.37 1.94 -0.55
C PHE A 17 14.52 2.71 0.47
N VAL A 18 15.09 3.12 1.61
CA VAL A 18 14.41 4.01 2.58
C VAL A 18 13.88 5.25 1.88
N SER A 19 12.64 5.62 2.19
CA SER A 19 11.92 6.69 1.52
C SER A 19 10.90 7.34 2.47
N THR A 20 10.00 8.13 1.92
CA THR A 20 8.88 8.75 2.63
C THR A 20 7.58 8.50 1.86
N PHE A 21 6.44 8.62 2.53
CA PHE A 21 5.16 8.51 1.84
C PHE A 21 4.93 9.62 0.82
N LYS A 22 5.47 10.82 1.04
CA LYS A 22 5.49 11.86 0.01
C LYS A 22 6.24 11.40 -1.23
N ALA A 23 7.47 10.92 -1.09
CA ALA A 23 8.27 10.50 -2.23
C ALA A 23 7.65 9.33 -3.00
N THR A 24 7.14 8.31 -2.29
CA THR A 24 6.52 7.13 -2.92
C THR A 24 5.13 7.39 -3.49
N SER A 25 4.48 8.47 -3.08
CA SER A 25 3.17 8.88 -3.62
C SER A 25 3.26 9.88 -4.78
N TYR A 26 4.46 10.11 -5.32
CA TYR A 26 4.66 10.97 -6.48
C TYR A 26 4.10 10.30 -7.75
N ASP A 27 3.22 11.00 -8.44
CA ASP A 27 2.69 10.59 -9.74
C ASP A 27 3.44 11.32 -10.85
N ASP A 28 4.30 10.59 -11.56
CA ASP A 28 5.08 11.11 -12.69
C ASP A 28 4.20 11.67 -13.82
N THR A 29 2.96 11.17 -13.98
CA THR A 29 2.05 11.58 -15.06
C THR A 29 1.49 12.96 -14.79
N ASN A 30 1.12 13.24 -13.54
CA ASN A 30 0.50 14.49 -13.11
C ASN A 30 1.50 15.45 -12.44
N GLN A 31 2.76 15.02 -12.25
CA GLN A 31 3.84 15.75 -11.59
C GLN A 31 3.45 16.31 -10.21
N GLU A 32 2.76 15.50 -9.41
CA GLU A 32 2.29 15.91 -8.10
C GLU A 32 2.33 14.74 -7.11
N HIS A 33 2.42 15.06 -5.82
CA HIS A 33 2.39 14.08 -4.73
C HIS A 33 0.96 13.92 -4.22
N LEU A 34 0.54 12.69 -3.95
CA LEU A 34 -0.74 12.45 -3.27
C LEU A 34 -0.65 12.69 -1.77
N CYS A 35 0.51 12.44 -1.14
CA CYS A 35 0.75 12.67 0.29
C CYS A 35 1.90 13.66 0.49
N ASN A 36 1.89 14.41 1.60
CA ASN A 36 2.96 15.33 2.00
C ASN A 36 3.79 14.83 3.19
N ASP A 37 3.56 13.60 3.65
CA ASP A 37 4.26 13.05 4.82
C ASP A 37 5.71 12.68 4.50
N GLU A 38 6.63 13.40 5.15
CA GLU A 38 8.08 13.19 5.13
C GLU A 38 8.62 12.67 6.48
N VAL A 39 7.79 12.55 7.51
CA VAL A 39 8.23 12.32 8.88
C VAL A 39 8.04 10.89 9.35
N THR A 40 7.12 10.13 8.74
CA THR A 40 6.93 8.73 9.10
C THR A 40 8.17 7.92 8.75
N LEU A 41 8.72 7.26 9.77
CA LEU A 41 9.89 6.40 9.67
C LEU A 41 9.51 5.02 9.13
N GLU A 42 10.52 4.25 8.73
CA GLU A 42 10.34 2.86 8.26
C GLU A 42 9.39 2.76 7.07
N VAL A 43 9.49 3.74 6.17
CA VAL A 43 8.87 3.71 4.85
C VAL A 43 9.94 3.37 3.83
N TYR A 44 9.63 2.43 2.94
CA TYR A 44 10.54 1.95 1.90
C TYR A 44 9.85 2.06 0.55
N ASN A 45 10.61 2.48 -0.48
CA ASN A 45 10.15 2.51 -1.86
C ASN A 45 10.25 1.09 -2.44
N PHE A 46 9.13 0.38 -2.44
CA PHE A 46 9.10 -1.00 -2.90
C PHE A 46 9.24 -1.08 -4.42
N ASP A 47 8.73 -0.09 -5.13
CA ASP A 47 8.85 0.01 -6.57
C ASP A 47 10.33 0.10 -7.01
N ALA A 48 11.14 0.88 -6.29
CA ALA A 48 12.58 0.97 -6.49
C ALA A 48 13.29 -0.35 -6.14
N TYR A 49 12.89 -1.02 -5.06
CA TYR A 49 13.39 -2.35 -4.69
C TYR A 49 13.13 -3.37 -5.80
N VAL A 50 11.91 -3.42 -6.34
CA VAL A 50 11.53 -4.35 -7.42
C VAL A 50 12.31 -4.03 -8.70
N LYS A 51 12.44 -2.75 -9.08
CA LYS A 51 13.24 -2.34 -10.25
C LYS A 51 14.71 -2.76 -10.12
N ALA A 52 15.30 -2.66 -8.92
CA ALA A 52 16.68 -3.05 -8.69
C ALA A 52 16.91 -4.58 -8.73
N ARG A 53 15.93 -5.38 -8.26
CA ARG A 53 16.02 -6.85 -8.20
C ARG A 53 15.52 -7.54 -9.47
N TYR A 54 14.63 -6.91 -10.23
CA TYR A 54 13.96 -7.49 -11.40
C TYR A 54 13.98 -6.50 -12.60
N PRO A 55 15.11 -6.35 -13.30
CA PRO A 55 15.31 -5.27 -14.27
C PRO A 55 14.55 -5.44 -15.59
N HIS A 56 14.28 -6.66 -16.08
CA HIS A 56 13.38 -6.84 -17.23
C HIS A 56 12.87 -8.28 -17.45
N PRO A 57 11.57 -8.49 -17.74
CA PRO A 57 10.49 -7.51 -17.55
C PRO A 57 10.28 -7.24 -16.05
N THR A 58 10.23 -5.97 -15.67
CA THR A 58 9.98 -5.60 -14.28
C THR A 58 8.52 -5.90 -13.93
N PRO A 59 8.24 -6.73 -12.91
CA PRO A 59 6.89 -6.99 -12.48
C PRO A 59 6.21 -5.72 -11.97
N ALA A 60 4.88 -5.68 -12.05
CA ALA A 60 4.11 -4.62 -11.42
C ALA A 60 4.22 -4.72 -9.89
N SER A 61 4.47 -3.60 -9.23
CA SER A 61 4.62 -3.53 -7.78
C SER A 61 3.84 -2.36 -7.19
N PRO A 62 3.40 -2.50 -5.93
CA PRO A 62 2.95 -1.38 -5.13
C PRO A 62 4.09 -0.42 -4.79
N ASP A 63 3.72 0.82 -4.49
CA ASP A 63 4.68 1.91 -4.39
C ASP A 63 5.52 1.82 -3.11
N ALA A 64 4.90 1.50 -1.96
CA ALA A 64 5.56 1.59 -0.66
C ALA A 64 5.31 0.40 0.28
N ILE A 65 6.29 0.14 1.14
CA ILE A 65 6.15 -0.66 2.35
C ILE A 65 6.30 0.25 3.56
N HIS A 66 5.45 0.07 4.58
CA HIS A 66 5.65 0.66 5.90
C HIS A 66 5.55 -0.38 7.00
N VAL A 67 6.48 -0.32 7.94
CA VAL A 67 6.53 -1.23 9.09
C VAL A 67 6.21 -0.45 10.36
N GLY A 68 5.07 -0.77 10.96
CA GLY A 68 4.68 -0.30 12.29
C GLY A 68 5.13 -1.26 13.40
N SER A 69 4.64 -1.05 14.61
CA SER A 69 4.97 -1.90 15.77
C SER A 69 4.29 -3.27 15.75
N LYS A 70 3.07 -3.34 15.21
CA LYS A 70 2.28 -4.57 15.05
C LYS A 70 1.65 -4.70 13.67
N ASP A 71 1.92 -3.76 12.79
CA ASP A 71 1.24 -3.64 11.51
C ASP A 71 2.25 -3.52 10.39
N PHE A 72 2.01 -4.23 9.31
CA PHE A 72 2.80 -4.19 8.10
C PHE A 72 1.90 -3.70 6.96
N TYR A 73 2.23 -2.57 6.38
CA TYR A 73 1.44 -1.93 5.33
C TYR A 73 2.13 -2.05 3.99
N PHE A 74 1.36 -2.48 3.00
CA PHE A 74 1.76 -2.47 1.61
C PHE A 74 0.86 -1.53 0.84
N VAL A 75 1.42 -0.42 0.36
CA VAL A 75 0.65 0.77 -0.03
C VAL A 75 0.82 1.05 -1.51
N GLU A 76 -0.32 1.24 -2.18
CA GLU A 76 -0.45 1.72 -3.55
C GLU A 76 -1.16 3.08 -3.54
N PHE A 77 -0.50 4.09 -4.08
CA PHE A 77 -1.05 5.43 -4.25
C PHE A 77 -1.68 5.57 -5.63
N LYS A 78 -2.91 6.10 -5.67
CA LYS A 78 -3.64 6.42 -6.88
C LYS A 78 -4.08 7.86 -6.86
N ASN A 79 -3.40 8.68 -7.65
CA ASN A 79 -3.68 10.09 -7.73
C ASN A 79 -4.91 10.46 -8.59
N GLN A 80 -5.94 9.62 -8.50
CA GLN A 80 -7.15 9.64 -9.29
C GLN A 80 -8.35 9.46 -8.36
N LEU A 81 -9.52 9.95 -8.78
CA LEU A 81 -10.77 9.60 -8.11
C LEU A 81 -11.05 8.10 -8.28
N PRO A 82 -11.69 7.42 -7.31
CA PRO A 82 -11.89 5.97 -7.34
C PRO A 82 -12.52 5.41 -8.62
N GLY A 83 -13.43 6.15 -9.25
CA GLY A 83 -14.09 5.74 -10.50
C GLY A 83 -13.18 5.75 -11.73
N ALA A 84 -12.06 6.49 -11.68
CA ALA A 84 -11.08 6.61 -12.76
C ALA A 84 -9.86 5.71 -12.56
N VAL A 85 -9.77 5.02 -11.42
CA VAL A 85 -8.67 4.13 -11.08
C VAL A 85 -8.73 2.87 -11.94
N ASP A 86 -7.62 2.56 -12.61
CA ASP A 86 -7.49 1.34 -13.41
C ASP A 86 -7.44 0.09 -12.50
N LYS A 87 -8.52 -0.68 -12.53
CA LYS A 87 -8.67 -1.93 -11.78
C LYS A 87 -7.70 -3.00 -12.24
N VAL A 88 -7.42 -3.09 -13.54
CA VAL A 88 -6.54 -4.13 -14.10
C VAL A 88 -5.11 -3.91 -13.64
N GLY A 89 -4.65 -2.65 -13.66
CA GLY A 89 -3.37 -2.25 -13.11
C GLY A 89 -3.24 -2.55 -11.62
N ILE A 90 -4.26 -2.23 -10.81
CA ILE A 90 -4.25 -2.57 -9.38
C ILE A 90 -4.21 -4.08 -9.15
N HIS A 91 -5.02 -4.87 -9.87
CA HIS A 91 -5.02 -6.33 -9.75
C HIS A 91 -3.64 -6.90 -10.06
N SER A 92 -3.01 -6.41 -11.12
CA SER A 92 -1.68 -6.83 -11.53
C SER A 92 -0.63 -6.51 -10.47
N LYS A 93 -0.62 -5.28 -9.94
CA LYS A 93 0.26 -4.86 -8.84
C LYS A 93 0.00 -5.66 -7.56
N PHE A 94 -1.26 -5.92 -7.23
CA PHE A 94 -1.64 -6.74 -6.08
C PHE A 94 -1.06 -8.15 -6.22
N GLN A 95 -1.32 -8.85 -7.32
CA GLN A 95 -0.88 -10.24 -7.51
C GLN A 95 0.65 -10.38 -7.61
N ALA A 96 1.29 -9.58 -8.47
CA ALA A 96 2.74 -9.65 -8.66
C ALA A 96 3.48 -9.14 -7.43
N GLY A 97 3.07 -8.00 -6.86
CA GLY A 97 3.63 -7.45 -5.64
C GLY A 97 3.51 -8.38 -4.44
N THR A 98 2.33 -9.01 -4.24
CA THR A 98 2.13 -10.01 -3.17
C THR A 98 3.07 -11.19 -3.35
N SER A 99 3.28 -11.65 -4.58
CA SER A 99 4.17 -12.79 -4.86
C SER A 99 5.61 -12.46 -4.51
N ILE A 100 6.08 -11.27 -4.86
CA ILE A 100 7.43 -10.80 -4.50
C ILE A 100 7.55 -10.63 -2.99
N LEU A 101 6.54 -10.06 -2.33
CA LEU A 101 6.52 -9.87 -0.89
C LEU A 101 6.55 -11.21 -0.14
N LYS A 102 5.77 -12.20 -0.58
CA LYS A 102 5.82 -13.57 -0.02
C LYS A 102 7.22 -14.19 -0.12
N ASN A 103 7.92 -13.97 -1.24
CA ASN A 103 9.29 -14.45 -1.40
C ASN A 103 10.27 -13.70 -0.48
N LEU A 104 10.12 -12.37 -0.34
CA LEU A 104 10.91 -11.56 0.59
C LEU A 104 10.70 -12.03 2.04
N LEU A 105 9.48 -12.44 2.39
CA LEU A 105 9.10 -12.82 3.75
C LEU A 105 9.07 -14.34 3.98
N GLN A 106 9.61 -15.15 3.06
CA GLN A 106 9.48 -16.62 3.10
C GLN A 106 10.03 -17.26 4.38
N GLU A 107 11.01 -16.61 5.03
CA GLU A 107 11.62 -17.08 6.28
C GLU A 107 10.89 -16.59 7.54
N PHE A 108 9.87 -15.74 7.38
CA PHE A 108 9.12 -15.10 8.45
C PHE A 108 7.67 -15.58 8.45
N SER A 109 7.30 -16.36 9.46
CA SER A 109 5.91 -16.59 9.80
C SER A 109 5.46 -15.49 10.75
N ALA A 110 4.89 -14.43 10.23
CA ALA A 110 4.41 -13.34 11.07
C ALA A 110 3.11 -13.77 11.78
N LYS A 111 3.30 -14.32 12.98
CA LYS A 111 2.21 -14.50 13.93
C LYS A 111 1.96 -13.24 14.78
N ASP A 112 2.91 -12.30 14.76
CA ASP A 112 2.92 -11.12 15.63
C ASP A 112 2.62 -9.81 14.90
N CYS A 113 2.35 -9.84 13.59
CA CYS A 113 2.13 -8.66 12.77
C CYS A 113 0.92 -8.84 11.86
N GLN A 114 0.04 -7.84 11.79
CA GLN A 114 -1.10 -7.79 10.89
C GLN A 114 -0.67 -7.22 9.54
N TYR A 115 -1.03 -7.91 8.46
CA TYR A 115 -0.73 -7.51 7.09
C TYR A 115 -1.89 -6.74 6.48
N HIS A 116 -1.58 -5.55 6.00
CA HIS A 116 -2.53 -4.64 5.38
C HIS A 116 -2.11 -4.36 3.94
N PHE A 117 -3.02 -4.57 3.00
CA PHE A 117 -2.88 -4.02 1.65
C PHE A 117 -3.71 -2.75 1.54
N CYS A 118 -3.09 -1.65 1.16
CA CYS A 118 -3.68 -0.32 1.19
C CYS A 118 -3.69 0.29 -0.21
N VAL A 119 -4.87 0.61 -0.74
CA VAL A 119 -5.01 1.52 -1.89
C VAL A 119 -5.46 2.87 -1.37
N VAL A 120 -4.64 3.89 -1.59
CA VAL A 120 -4.89 5.27 -1.18
C VAL A 120 -5.22 6.08 -2.43
N PHE A 121 -6.37 6.76 -2.44
CA PHE A 121 -6.77 7.57 -3.59
C PHE A 121 -7.18 8.99 -3.22
N LYS A 122 -7.28 9.87 -4.23
CA LYS A 122 -7.73 11.26 -4.06
C LYS A 122 -9.09 11.31 -3.37
N ASN A 123 -9.24 12.30 -2.48
CA ASN A 123 -10.51 12.55 -1.79
C ASN A 123 -11.64 12.80 -2.79
N GLN A 124 -12.81 12.24 -2.49
CA GLN A 124 -14.03 12.57 -3.23
C GLN A 124 -14.59 13.90 -2.71
N PRO A 125 -14.98 14.84 -3.59
CA PRO A 125 -15.82 15.94 -3.16
C PRO A 125 -17.13 15.36 -2.62
N LYS A 126 -17.47 15.65 -1.35
CA LYS A 126 -18.75 15.23 -0.78
C LYS A 126 -19.88 15.71 -1.69
N PRO A 127 -20.77 14.82 -2.19
CA PRO A 127 -21.88 15.27 -3.00
C PRO A 127 -22.73 16.25 -2.19
N ARG A 128 -23.03 17.43 -2.77
CA ARG A 128 -23.75 18.53 -2.10
C ARG A 128 -25.16 18.14 -1.62
N TYR A 129 -25.73 17.06 -2.15
CA TYR A 129 -27.01 16.48 -1.76
C TYR A 129 -26.96 14.97 -1.99
N MET A 130 -26.83 14.15 -0.94
CA MET A 130 -27.19 12.72 -1.01
C MET A 130 -27.57 12.16 0.37
N ASP A 131 -28.64 11.36 0.35
CA ASP A 131 -29.30 10.66 1.45
C ASP A 131 -28.39 9.58 2.06
N PHE A 132 -28.16 9.65 3.37
CA PHE A 132 -27.21 8.83 4.13
C PHE A 132 -27.63 7.37 4.32
N ARG A 133 -28.81 6.96 3.83
CA ARG A 133 -29.38 5.62 4.08
C ARG A 133 -28.78 4.47 3.25
N HIS A 134 -27.90 4.73 2.29
CA HIS A 134 -27.30 3.71 1.42
C HIS A 134 -25.76 3.70 1.38
N ILE A 135 -25.09 4.50 2.22
CA ILE A 135 -23.65 4.76 2.10
C ILE A 135 -22.77 3.58 2.52
N GLU A 136 -23.25 2.69 3.40
CA GLU A 136 -22.47 1.52 3.87
C GLU A 136 -22.08 0.53 2.76
N ASN A 137 -22.75 0.58 1.59
CA ASN A 137 -22.48 -0.32 0.45
C ASN A 137 -21.59 0.27 -0.65
N ASN A 138 -21.12 1.53 -0.54
CA ASN A 138 -20.33 2.20 -1.58
C ASN A 138 -18.82 2.25 -1.31
N VAL A 139 -18.31 1.37 -0.44
CA VAL A 139 -16.85 1.22 -0.25
C VAL A 139 -16.24 0.66 -1.55
N VAL A 140 -15.34 1.42 -2.16
CA VAL A 140 -14.71 1.03 -3.43
C VAL A 140 -13.66 -0.04 -3.17
N LYS A 141 -14.04 -1.31 -3.23
CA LYS A 141 -13.18 -2.45 -2.85
C LYS A 141 -12.25 -2.96 -3.97
N PHE A 142 -12.40 -2.43 -5.18
CA PHE A 142 -11.70 -2.86 -6.41
C PHE A 142 -11.68 -4.38 -6.68
N GLY A 143 -12.46 -5.22 -5.97
CA GLY A 143 -12.38 -6.68 -6.06
C GLY A 143 -11.18 -7.32 -5.35
N LEU A 144 -10.42 -6.56 -4.55
CA LEU A 144 -9.17 -7.04 -3.96
C LEU A 144 -9.36 -8.05 -2.82
N SER A 145 -10.47 -7.97 -2.08
CA SER A 145 -10.78 -8.95 -1.03
C SER A 145 -10.95 -10.36 -1.59
N GLU A 146 -11.56 -10.47 -2.78
CA GLU A 146 -11.72 -11.75 -3.48
C GLU A 146 -10.37 -12.28 -3.96
N LEU A 147 -9.53 -11.41 -4.55
CA LEU A 147 -8.18 -11.77 -4.96
C LEU A 147 -7.32 -12.22 -3.79
N ASN A 148 -7.39 -11.52 -2.65
CA ASN A 148 -6.67 -11.91 -1.44
C ASN A 148 -7.06 -13.33 -1.01
N ARG A 149 -8.36 -13.65 -1.02
CA ARG A 149 -8.87 -15.00 -0.71
C ARG A 149 -8.31 -16.05 -1.68
N GLN A 150 -8.26 -15.74 -2.98
CA GLN A 150 -7.69 -16.63 -4.00
C GLN A 150 -6.19 -16.85 -3.81
N LEU A 151 -5.46 -15.86 -3.29
CA LEU A 151 -4.03 -15.96 -2.95
C LEU A 151 -3.76 -16.58 -1.57
N GLY A 152 -4.76 -17.23 -0.96
CA GLY A 152 -4.65 -17.91 0.32
C GLY A 152 -4.87 -17.04 1.56
N GLY A 153 -5.46 -15.86 1.39
CA GLY A 153 -5.76 -14.93 2.49
C GLY A 153 -4.49 -14.36 3.13
N PHE A 154 -3.54 -13.91 2.30
CA PHE A 154 -2.24 -13.45 2.79
C PHE A 154 -2.33 -12.17 3.63
N TYR A 155 -3.18 -11.22 3.23
CA TYR A 155 -3.42 -10.00 4.01
C TYR A 155 -4.56 -10.22 5.00
N ASP A 156 -4.38 -9.80 6.25
CA ASP A 156 -5.45 -9.74 7.25
C ASP A 156 -6.51 -8.71 6.86
N HIS A 157 -6.06 -7.59 6.30
CA HIS A 157 -6.92 -6.49 5.89
C HIS A 157 -6.56 -5.97 4.50
N VAL A 158 -7.60 -5.68 3.72
CA VAL A 158 -7.47 -4.98 2.44
C VAL A 158 -8.29 -3.70 2.54
N VAL A 159 -7.58 -2.57 2.58
CA VAL A 159 -8.14 -1.24 2.83
C VAL A 159 -8.03 -0.42 1.55
N THR A 160 -9.15 0.14 1.12
CA THR A 160 -9.26 0.86 -0.16
C THR A 160 -10.02 2.14 0.10
N GLU A 161 -9.31 3.19 0.49
CA GLU A 161 -9.89 4.38 1.09
C GLU A 161 -9.21 5.66 0.62
N SER A 162 -9.89 6.78 0.83
CA SER A 162 -9.39 8.10 0.46
C SER A 162 -8.24 8.56 1.34
N LEU A 163 -7.41 9.49 0.84
CA LEU A 163 -6.32 10.11 1.60
C LEU A 163 -6.75 10.59 3.00
N ASP A 164 -7.90 11.25 3.12
CA ASP A 164 -8.41 11.76 4.41
C ASP A 164 -8.63 10.65 5.46
N PHE A 165 -9.03 9.47 5.02
CA PHE A 165 -9.19 8.30 5.91
C PHE A 165 -7.82 7.89 6.45
N TYR A 166 -6.81 7.80 5.57
CA TYR A 166 -5.45 7.44 5.97
C TYR A 166 -4.82 8.47 6.91
N VAL A 167 -5.02 9.78 6.65
CA VAL A 167 -4.58 10.86 7.55
C VAL A 167 -5.22 10.76 8.93
N LYS A 168 -6.51 10.38 8.98
CA LYS A 168 -7.28 10.31 10.22
C LYS A 168 -6.96 9.06 11.04
N GLU A 169 -6.87 7.90 10.40
CA GLU A 169 -6.66 6.60 11.05
C GLU A 169 -5.17 6.39 11.40
N PHE A 170 -4.27 6.76 10.50
CA PHE A 170 -2.84 6.73 10.75
C PHE A 170 -2.40 8.13 11.12
N LYS A 171 -2.67 8.57 12.35
CA LYS A 171 -2.30 9.91 12.88
C LYS A 171 -0.80 10.27 12.74
N ALA A 172 0.06 9.30 12.40
CA ALA A 172 1.46 9.50 12.02
C ALA A 172 1.63 10.09 10.61
N LEU A 173 0.70 9.80 9.69
CA LEU A 173 0.69 10.26 8.30
C LEU A 173 0.12 11.67 8.20
N LYS A 174 0.99 12.69 8.29
CA LYS A 174 0.59 14.08 8.01
C LYS A 174 0.50 14.34 6.51
N CYS A 175 -0.40 13.65 5.80
CA CYS A 175 -0.72 13.98 4.41
C CYS A 175 -1.72 15.15 4.38
N ALA A 176 -1.25 16.39 4.63
CA ALA A 176 -2.05 17.61 4.49
C ALA A 176 -1.37 18.56 3.50
#